data_AF-A0A257NIY2-F1
#
_entry.id   AF-A0A257NIY2-F1
#
_cell.length_a   1.000
_cell.length_b   1.000
_cell.length_c   1.000
_cell.angle_alpha   90.00
_cell.angle_beta   90.00
_cell.angle_gamma   90.00
#
_symmetry.space_group_name_H-M   'P 1'
#
loop_
_entity.id
_entity.type
_entity.pdbx_description
1 polymer ?
#
loop_
_entity_poly.entity_id
_entity_poly.type
_entity_poly.pdbx_seq_one_letter_code
_entity_poly.pdbx_strand_id
1 'polypeptide(L)'
;MIAGERRWRAAGMAGLGTVPVLVQDSVNDRLSLEQAVVENLHRVDLHPLEEAAAYQQLIDEFDLTHEQVAQRVGKSRANITNTLRLLQLGDIAQSALVNGQITAGHARSLLALTDPDLQAAMVQRVIKGEMSVRSTEEAVKGALEPKGTPE
;
A
#
# COMPACT_ATOMS: atom_id res chain seq x y z
N MET A 1 -1.34 12.83 -28.97
CA MET A 1 -2.02 13.09 -27.68
C MET A 1 -2.27 11.74 -27.01
N ILE A 2 -1.54 11.52 -25.91
CA ILE A 2 -1.83 10.74 -24.70
C ILE A 2 -2.51 9.35 -24.86
N ALA A 3 -1.62 8.36 -24.96
CA ALA A 3 -1.68 7.01 -24.40
C ALA A 3 -2.94 6.63 -23.62
N GLY A 4 -3.80 5.85 -24.29
CA GLY A 4 -5.00 5.23 -23.74
C GLY A 4 -4.96 3.70 -23.85
N GLU A 5 -3.79 3.09 -23.73
CA GLU A 5 -3.59 1.65 -23.87
C GLU A 5 -2.76 1.14 -22.70
N ARG A 6 -3.41 0.98 -21.54
CA ARG A 6 -3.05 0.04 -20.46
C ARG A 6 -4.07 0.05 -19.32
N ARG A 7 -5.35 0.25 -19.67
CA ARG A 7 -6.41 -0.27 -18.82
C ARG A 7 -6.32 -1.80 -18.85
N TRP A 8 -6.64 -2.40 -17.72
CA TRP A 8 -7.39 -3.66 -17.68
C TRP A 8 -6.64 -5.01 -17.65
N ARG A 9 -5.44 -5.12 -17.05
CA ARG A 9 -4.94 -6.42 -16.55
C ARG A 9 -4.03 -6.28 -15.32
N ALA A 10 -4.64 -6.21 -14.13
CA ALA A 10 -4.06 -6.72 -12.87
C ALA A 10 -5.08 -6.74 -11.72
N ALA A 11 -6.39 -6.74 -12.01
CA ALA A 11 -7.45 -6.93 -11.01
C ALA A 11 -7.59 -8.40 -10.57
N GLY A 12 -6.47 -9.09 -10.28
CA GLY A 12 -6.50 -10.56 -10.17
C GLY A 12 -5.43 -11.24 -9.32
N MET A 13 -4.73 -10.54 -8.41
CA MET A 13 -3.72 -11.20 -7.56
C MET A 13 -3.71 -10.75 -6.09
N ALA A 14 -4.85 -10.35 -5.55
CA ALA A 14 -5.10 -10.55 -4.13
C ALA A 14 -6.15 -11.65 -4.05
N GLY A 15 -5.74 -12.85 -3.64
CA GLY A 15 -6.65 -13.91 -3.27
C GLY A 15 -7.47 -13.44 -2.07
N LEU A 16 -8.54 -12.71 -2.33
CA LEU A 16 -9.60 -12.37 -1.40
C LEU A 16 -10.26 -13.68 -0.97
N GLY A 17 -9.57 -14.40 -0.09
CA GLY A 17 -10.11 -15.52 0.63
C GLY A 17 -11.26 -15.00 1.48
N THR A 18 -12.47 -15.23 0.98
CA THR A 18 -13.76 -14.96 1.63
C THR A 18 -14.12 -13.48 1.81
N VAL A 19 -14.81 -12.92 0.80
CA VAL A 19 -15.78 -11.84 1.01
C VAL A 19 -17.13 -12.52 1.33
N PRO A 20 -17.68 -12.45 2.56
CA PRO A 20 -19.07 -12.82 2.77
C PRO A 20 -19.93 -11.74 2.11
N VAL A 21 -20.49 -12.07 0.96
CA VAL A 21 -21.51 -11.26 0.29
C VAL A 21 -22.78 -11.34 1.14
N LEU A 22 -23.08 -10.28 1.88
CA LEU A 22 -24.42 -10.03 2.40
C LEU A 22 -25.10 -9.02 1.46
N VAL A 23 -25.97 -9.56 0.60
CA VAL A 23 -26.98 -8.76 -0.11
C VAL A 23 -28.07 -8.44 0.91
N GLN A 24 -28.43 -7.17 1.15
CA GLN A 24 -29.82 -6.70 1.26
C GLN A 24 -30.01 -5.28 1.82
N ASP A 25 -30.56 -4.42 0.96
CA ASP A 25 -31.26 -3.13 1.08
C ASP A 25 -31.58 -2.52 2.48
N SER A 26 -30.93 -1.39 2.81
CA SER A 26 -31.45 -0.10 3.33
C SER A 26 -30.32 0.72 3.97
N VAL A 27 -30.54 1.99 4.32
CA VAL A 27 -29.53 2.90 4.94
C VAL A 27 -28.83 2.32 6.19
N ASN A 28 -29.42 1.30 6.82
CA ASN A 28 -28.83 0.52 7.91
C ASN A 28 -27.62 -0.33 7.47
N ASP A 29 -27.55 -0.71 6.19
CA ASP A 29 -26.48 -1.53 5.62
C ASP A 29 -25.18 -0.77 5.51
N ARG A 30 -25.22 0.52 5.14
CA ARG A 30 -23.98 1.29 4.98
C ARG A 30 -23.24 1.39 6.31
N LEU A 31 -23.95 1.70 7.40
CA LEU A 31 -23.36 1.67 8.74
C LEU A 31 -22.90 0.26 9.15
N SER A 32 -23.66 -0.78 8.80
CA SER A 32 -23.30 -2.16 9.10
C SER A 32 -22.05 -2.63 8.32
N LEU A 33 -21.91 -2.22 7.06
CA LEU A 33 -20.75 -2.47 6.22
C LEU A 33 -19.52 -1.73 6.72
N GLU A 34 -19.66 -0.46 7.12
CA GLU A 34 -18.60 0.32 7.76
C GLU A 34 -18.06 -0.41 9.00
N GLN A 35 -18.98 -0.86 9.86
CA GLN A 35 -18.63 -1.61 11.07
C GLN A 35 -17.92 -2.93 10.75
N ALA A 36 -18.39 -3.67 9.74
CA ALA A 36 -17.75 -4.91 9.31
C ALA A 36 -16.32 -4.67 8.78
N VAL A 37 -16.07 -3.58 8.05
CA VAL A 37 -14.73 -3.22 7.58
C VAL A 37 -13.82 -2.86 8.76
N VAL A 38 -14.31 -2.09 9.73
CA VAL A 38 -13.55 -1.72 10.94
C VAL A 38 -13.25 -2.93 11.83
N GLU A 39 -14.21 -3.85 11.98
CA GLU A 39 -14.02 -5.08 12.74
C GLU A 39 -12.95 -5.97 12.09
N ASN A 40 -13.01 -6.11 10.76
CA ASN A 40 -11.98 -6.85 10.02
C ASN A 40 -10.59 -6.24 10.20
N LEU A 41 -10.47 -4.91 10.27
CA LEU A 41 -9.22 -4.19 10.51
C LEU A 41 -8.58 -4.48 11.87
N HIS A 42 -9.34 -4.94 12.87
CA HIS A 42 -8.82 -5.32 14.18
C HIS A 42 -8.25 -6.75 14.25
N ARG A 43 -8.23 -7.48 13.13
CA ARG A 43 -7.60 -8.81 13.06
C ARG A 43 -6.08 -8.69 13.25
N VAL A 44 -5.52 -9.62 14.03
CA VAL A 44 -4.13 -9.56 14.51
C VAL A 44 -3.09 -9.78 13.39
N ASP A 45 -3.47 -10.38 12.26
CA ASP A 45 -2.55 -10.85 11.22
C ASP A 45 -2.79 -10.21 9.83
N LEU A 46 -3.34 -8.99 9.79
CA LEU A 46 -3.57 -8.28 8.52
C LEU A 46 -2.27 -7.89 7.83
N HIS A 47 -2.19 -8.18 6.54
CA HIS A 47 -1.05 -7.76 5.73
C HIS A 47 -1.12 -6.23 5.47
N PRO A 48 0.01 -5.49 5.44
CA PRO A 48 0.00 -4.03 5.26
C PRO A 48 -0.76 -3.52 4.02
N LEU A 49 -0.79 -4.30 2.93
CA LEU A 49 -1.55 -3.93 1.73
C LEU A 49 -3.07 -4.20 1.87
N GLU A 50 -3.47 -5.21 2.65
CA GLU A 50 -4.87 -5.45 2.97
C GLU A 50 -5.40 -4.34 3.89
N GLU A 51 -4.59 -3.94 4.88
CA GLU A 51 -4.88 -2.81 5.75
C GLU A 51 -5.04 -1.52 4.93
N ALA A 52 -4.14 -1.28 3.97
CA ALA A 52 -4.22 -0.13 3.07
C ALA A 52 -5.49 -0.14 2.22
N ALA A 53 -5.86 -1.30 1.66
CA ALA A 53 -7.08 -1.44 0.88
C ALA A 53 -8.34 -1.18 1.71
N ALA A 54 -8.39 -1.68 2.95
CA ALA A 54 -9.51 -1.43 3.86
C ALA A 54 -9.61 0.05 4.26
N TYR A 55 -8.49 0.74 4.49
CA TYR A 55 -8.50 2.20 4.70
C TYR A 55 -9.00 2.96 3.48
N GLN A 56 -8.56 2.58 2.28
CA GLN A 56 -9.01 3.20 1.03
C GLN A 56 -10.52 3.00 0.85
N GLN A 57 -11.03 1.79 1.15
CA GLN A 57 -12.45 1.50 1.14
C GLN A 57 -13.23 2.39 2.13
N LEU A 58 -12.74 2.54 3.36
CA LEU A 58 -13.36 3.42 4.36
C LEU A 58 -13.44 4.88 3.89
N ILE A 59 -12.44 5.35 3.15
CA ILE A 59 -12.40 6.72 2.63
C ILE A 59 -13.33 6.89 1.45
N ASP A 60 -13.26 6.00 0.46
CA ASP A 60 -13.96 6.15 -0.81
C ASP A 60 -15.45 5.76 -0.71
N GLU A 61 -15.77 4.69 0.03
CA GLU A 61 -17.14 4.19 0.12
C GLU A 61 -17.93 4.85 1.25
N PHE A 62 -17.28 5.38 2.29
CA PHE A 62 -17.94 5.98 3.46
C PHE A 62 -17.64 7.47 3.64
N ASP A 63 -16.97 8.08 2.66
CA ASP A 63 -16.62 9.51 2.64
C ASP A 63 -15.86 9.97 3.90
N LEU A 64 -15.11 9.05 4.52
CA LEU A 64 -14.37 9.33 5.74
C LEU A 64 -13.04 10.03 5.42
N THR A 65 -12.69 11.01 6.25
CA THR A 65 -11.37 11.61 6.21
C THR A 65 -10.33 10.68 6.85
N HIS A 66 -9.05 10.88 6.52
CA HIS A 66 -7.95 10.11 7.14
C HIS A 66 -7.96 10.22 8.67
N GLU A 67 -8.39 11.37 9.21
CA GLU A 67 -8.51 11.60 10.66
C GLU A 67 -9.64 10.75 11.27
N GLN A 68 -10.80 10.69 10.61
CA GLN A 68 -11.93 9.89 11.05
C GLN A 68 -11.66 8.39 10.98
N VAL A 69 -10.92 7.93 9.97
CA VAL A 69 -10.44 6.53 9.89
C VAL A 69 -9.49 6.25 11.05
N ALA A 70 -8.48 7.11 11.26
CA ALA A 70 -7.49 6.98 12.33
C ALA A 70 -8.13 6.82 13.71
N GLN A 71 -9.13 7.66 14.02
CA GLN A 71 -9.89 7.60 15.27
C GLN A 71 -10.65 6.29 15.45
N ARG A 72 -11.30 5.79 14.39
CA ARG A 72 -12.08 4.53 14.43
C ARG A 72 -11.22 3.29 14.65
N VAL A 73 -10.02 3.26 14.05
CA VAL A 73 -9.11 2.10 14.10
C VAL A 73 -8.05 2.23 15.20
N GLY A 74 -8.09 3.30 16.00
CA GLY A 74 -7.15 3.53 17.10
C GLY A 74 -5.70 3.78 16.67
N LYS A 75 -5.48 4.31 15.45
CA LYS A 75 -4.14 4.62 14.92
C LYS A 75 -3.96 6.12 14.70
N SER A 76 -2.74 6.55 14.36
CA SER A 76 -2.48 7.95 14.03
C SER A 76 -2.84 8.25 12.57
N ARG A 77 -3.27 9.48 12.27
CA ARG A 77 -3.49 9.95 10.90
C ARG A 77 -2.26 9.75 9.99
N ALA A 78 -1.07 9.88 10.56
CA ALA A 78 0.19 9.63 9.85
C ALA A 78 0.37 8.15 9.49
N ASN A 79 -0.03 7.23 10.37
CA ASN A 79 -0.04 5.80 10.06
C ASN A 79 -1.00 5.49 8.90
N ILE A 80 -2.25 5.97 8.95
CA ILE A 80 -3.23 5.78 7.86
C ILE A 80 -2.66 6.26 6.53
N THR A 81 -2.10 7.48 6.50
CA THR A 81 -1.51 8.06 5.29
C THR A 81 -0.34 7.22 4.77
N ASN A 82 0.55 6.76 5.65
CA ASN A 82 1.70 5.94 5.25
C ASN A 82 1.29 4.57 4.72
N THR A 83 0.29 3.94 5.33
CA THR A 83 -0.24 2.65 4.91
C THR A 83 -0.92 2.77 3.54
N LEU A 84 -1.77 3.79 3.33
CA LEU A 84 -2.40 4.07 2.03
C LEU A 84 -1.39 4.28 0.91
N ARG A 85 -0.28 4.96 1.18
CA ARG A 85 0.78 5.19 0.18
C ARG A 85 1.40 3.89 -0.32
N LEU A 86 1.34 2.79 0.42
CA LEU A 86 1.84 1.49 -0.05
C LEU A 86 1.12 0.99 -1.30
N LEU A 87 -0.13 1.40 -1.53
CA LEU A 87 -0.89 1.08 -2.75
C LEU A 87 -0.31 1.76 -4.01
N GLN A 88 0.58 2.75 -3.84
CA GLN A 88 1.25 3.45 -4.95
C GLN A 88 2.53 2.76 -5.42
N LEU A 89 2.94 1.67 -4.76
CA LEU A 89 4.11 0.89 -5.15
C LEU A 89 3.87 0.19 -6.49
N GLY A 90 4.94 -0.01 -7.27
CA GLY A 90 4.90 -0.87 -8.43
C GLY A 90 4.71 -2.34 -8.08
N ASP A 91 4.21 -3.12 -9.03
CA ASP A 91 3.82 -4.53 -8.86
C ASP A 91 4.91 -5.39 -8.21
N ILE A 92 6.18 -5.15 -8.57
CA ILE A 92 7.33 -5.89 -8.03
C ILE A 92 7.53 -5.60 -6.53
N ALA A 93 7.41 -4.33 -6.13
CA ALA A 93 7.54 -3.94 -4.73
C ALA A 93 6.35 -4.42 -3.89
N GLN A 94 5.13 -4.36 -4.43
CA GLN A 94 3.95 -4.92 -3.76
C GLN A 94 4.09 -6.43 -3.57
N SER A 95 4.50 -7.17 -4.60
CA SER A 95 4.71 -8.62 -4.53
C SER A 95 5.77 -9.00 -3.50
N ALA A 96 6.88 -8.26 -3.46
CA ALA A 96 7.93 -8.48 -2.47
C ALA A 96 7.44 -8.23 -1.03
N LEU A 97 6.55 -7.24 -0.84
CA LEU A 97 5.94 -6.97 0.46
C LEU A 97 4.99 -8.10 0.87
N VAL A 98 4.08 -8.54 -0.03
CA VAL A 98 3.16 -9.68 0.20
C VAL A 98 3.89 -10.95 0.59
N ASN A 99 5.01 -11.23 -0.08
CA ASN A 99 5.80 -12.42 0.18
C ASN A 99 6.68 -12.30 1.44
N GLY A 100 6.61 -11.18 2.17
CA GLY A 100 7.45 -10.92 3.35
C GLY A 100 8.93 -10.75 3.05
N GLN A 101 9.31 -10.57 1.79
CA GLN A 101 10.71 -10.39 1.37
C GLN A 101 11.23 -9.00 1.72
N ILE A 102 10.32 -8.03 1.82
CA ILE A 102 10.61 -6.69 2.32
C ILE A 102 9.57 -6.30 3.38
N THR A 103 9.99 -5.52 4.37
CA THR A 103 9.06 -4.95 5.36
C THR A 103 8.39 -3.67 4.86
N ALA A 104 7.31 -3.24 5.52
CA ALA A 104 6.66 -1.96 5.25
C ALA A 104 7.60 -0.73 5.41
N GLY A 105 8.70 -0.87 6.17
CA GLY A 105 9.76 0.15 6.24
C GLY A 105 10.45 0.33 4.89
N HIS A 106 10.98 -0.76 4.32
CA HIS A 106 11.61 -0.75 2.99
C HIS A 106 10.65 -0.25 1.91
N ALA A 107 9.42 -0.75 1.95
CA ALA A 107 8.36 -0.39 1.01
C ALA A 107 8.12 1.13 1.00
N ARG A 108 8.07 1.77 2.18
CA ARG A 108 7.93 3.23 2.28
C ARG A 108 9.11 4.00 1.69
N SER A 109 10.34 3.51 1.85
CA SER A 109 11.52 4.14 1.28
C SER A 109 11.48 4.09 -0.26
N LEU A 110 11.05 2.95 -0.82
CA LEU A 110 10.97 2.73 -2.27
C LEU A 110 9.95 3.64 -2.98
N LEU A 111 8.95 4.16 -2.26
CA LEU A 111 7.96 5.11 -2.81
C LEU A 111 8.58 6.41 -3.36
N ALA A 112 9.78 6.77 -2.94
CA ALA A 112 10.46 7.94 -3.47
C ALA A 112 10.99 7.72 -4.91
N LEU A 113 11.12 6.46 -5.35
CA LEU A 113 11.50 6.11 -6.71
C LEU A 113 10.25 6.09 -7.60
N THR A 114 10.06 7.14 -8.40
CA THR A 114 8.91 7.26 -9.31
C THR A 114 9.09 6.53 -10.63
N ASP A 115 10.33 6.22 -11.01
CA ASP A 115 10.67 5.38 -12.16
C ASP A 115 10.43 3.90 -11.78
N PRO A 116 9.50 3.19 -12.45
CA PRO A 116 9.19 1.79 -12.16
C PRO A 116 10.38 0.84 -12.33
N ASP A 117 11.24 1.07 -13.33
CA ASP A 117 12.38 0.20 -13.60
C ASP A 117 13.46 0.38 -12.53
N LEU A 118 13.69 1.62 -12.10
CA LEU A 118 14.59 1.94 -11.00
C LEU A 118 14.08 1.37 -9.67
N GLN A 119 12.77 1.50 -9.40
CA GLN A 119 12.14 0.95 -8.21
C GLN A 119 12.28 -0.58 -8.18
N ALA A 120 12.01 -1.26 -9.29
CA ALA A 120 12.15 -2.71 -9.43
C ALA A 120 13.60 -3.17 -9.20
N ALA A 121 14.57 -2.48 -9.80
CA ALA A 121 15.99 -2.77 -9.60
C ALA A 121 16.40 -2.59 -8.12
N MET A 122 15.89 -1.56 -7.46
CA MET A 122 16.15 -1.33 -6.03
C MET A 122 15.54 -2.42 -5.16
N VAL A 123 14.31 -2.87 -5.43
CA VAL A 123 13.68 -4.00 -4.72
C VAL A 123 14.56 -5.25 -4.80
N GLN A 124 15.03 -5.61 -6.00
CA GLN A 124 15.91 -6.76 -6.19
C GLN A 124 17.22 -6.62 -5.40
N ARG A 125 17.78 -5.41 -5.35
CA ARG A 125 18.98 -5.11 -4.55
C ARG A 125 18.73 -5.28 -3.06
N VAL A 126 17.59 -4.81 -2.55
CA VAL A 126 17.20 -4.96 -1.14
C VAL A 126 17.06 -6.44 -0.77
N ILE A 127 16.36 -7.22 -1.59
CA ILE A 127 16.15 -8.66 -1.37
C ILE A 127 17.47 -9.43 -1.41
N LYS A 128 18.30 -9.18 -2.43
CA LYS A 128 19.58 -9.91 -2.61
C LYS A 128 20.62 -9.54 -1.55
N GLY A 129 20.63 -8.30 -1.11
CA GLY A 129 21.62 -7.77 -0.16
C GLY A 129 21.19 -7.81 1.30
N GLU A 130 20.00 -8.36 1.61
CA GLU A 130 19.37 -8.31 2.95
C GLU A 130 19.51 -6.93 3.60
N MET A 131 19.25 -5.90 2.81
CA MET A 131 19.53 -4.52 3.22
C MET A 131 18.62 -4.13 4.39
N SER A 132 19.17 -3.41 5.36
CA SER A 132 18.35 -2.81 6.40
C SER A 132 17.46 -1.70 5.82
N VAL A 133 16.38 -1.34 6.54
CA VAL A 133 15.50 -0.21 6.16
C VAL A 133 16.33 1.07 5.99
N ARG A 134 17.24 1.34 6.92
CA ARG A 134 18.12 2.51 6.87
C ARG A 134 19.03 2.49 5.64
N SER A 135 19.66 1.36 5.35
CA SER A 135 20.51 1.20 4.16
C SER A 135 19.71 1.38 2.87
N THR A 136 18.44 0.98 2.89
CA THR A 136 17.51 1.16 1.76
C THR A 136 17.14 2.63 1.56
N GLU A 137 16.85 3.36 2.64
CA GLU A 137 16.64 4.81 2.59
C GLU A 137 17.85 5.55 2.02
N GLU A 138 19.05 5.20 2.48
CA GLU A 138 20.31 5.78 1.99
C GLU A 138 20.54 5.45 0.50
N ALA A 139 20.31 4.22 0.08
CA ALA A 139 20.47 3.81 -1.31
C ALA A 139 19.44 4.46 -2.25
N VAL A 140 18.18 4.60 -1.80
CA VAL A 140 17.15 5.34 -2.54
C VAL A 140 17.52 6.80 -2.67
N LYS A 141 17.99 7.44 -1.59
CA LYS A 141 18.45 8.83 -1.63
C LYS A 141 19.59 9.01 -2.62
N GLY A 142 20.61 8.15 -2.57
CA GLY A 142 21.74 8.22 -3.50
C GLY A 142 21.37 7.91 -4.97
N ALA A 143 20.26 7.20 -5.22
CA ALA A 143 19.75 6.99 -6.57
C ALA A 143 18.98 8.20 -7.12
N LEU A 144 18.42 9.04 -6.24
CA LEU A 144 17.73 10.28 -6.58
C LEU A 144 18.67 11.48 -6.69
N GLU A 145 19.82 11.43 -6.02
CA GLU A 145 20.87 12.42 -6.20
C GLU A 145 21.43 12.30 -7.64
N PRO A 146 21.41 13.38 -8.44
CA PRO A 146 21.99 13.34 -9.76
C PRO A 146 23.47 12.99 -9.59
N LYS A 147 23.93 11.92 -10.26
CA LYS A 147 25.36 11.63 -10.35
C LYS A 147 26.03 12.91 -10.84
N GLY A 148 26.76 13.57 -9.95
CA GLY A 148 27.48 14.79 -10.26
C GLY A 148 28.28 14.56 -11.54
N THR A 149 28.11 15.46 -12.48
CA THR A 149 28.98 15.61 -13.64
C THR A 149 30.42 15.42 -13.17
N PRO A 150 31.16 14.40 -13.64
CA PRO A 150 32.61 14.43 -13.46
C PRO A 150 33.10 15.68 -14.20
N GLU A 151 33.91 16.49 -13.51
CA GLU A 151 34.55 17.71 -14.02
C GLU A 151 35.16 17.55 -15.42
#